data_AF-A0A7V8ZTK1-F1
#
_entry.id   AF-A0A7V8ZTK1-F1
#
_cell.length_a   1.000
_cell.length_b   1.000
_cell.length_c   1.000
_cell.angle_alpha   90.00
_cell.angle_beta   90.00
_cell.angle_gamma   90.00
#
_symmetry.space_group_name_H-M   'P 1'
#
loop_
_entity.id
_entity.type
_entity.pdbx_description
1 polymer ?
#
loop_
_entity_poly.entity_id
_entity_poly.type
_entity_poly.pdbx_seq_one_letter_code
_entity_poly.pdbx_strand_id
1 'polypeptide(L)' 'MVDTLLSNLLAALVFSLLGLSVFLATFVIVDRLTPYALWKEIIDDHNTALAI' A
#
# COMPACT_ATOMS: atom_id res chain seq x y z
N MET A 1 -17.19 -1.93 29.15
CA MET A 1 -17.06 -0.72 28.30
C MET A 1 -15.66 -0.60 27.71
N VAL A 2 -14.60 -0.68 28.54
CA VAL A 2 -13.20 -0.65 28.07
C VAL A 2 -12.84 -1.88 27.22
N ASP A 3 -13.31 -3.08 27.58
CA ASP A 3 -13.00 -4.32 26.84
C ASP A 3 -13.55 -4.29 25.40
N THR A 4 -14.74 -3.71 25.23
CA THR A 4 -15.35 -3.48 23.91
C THR A 4 -14.54 -2.49 23.08
N LEU A 5 -14.05 -1.41 23.69
CA LEU A 5 -13.19 -0.43 23.02
C LEU A 5 -11.86 -1.05 22.58
N LEU A 6 -11.22 -1.85 23.44
CA LEU A 6 -9.98 -2.56 23.10
C LEU A 6 -10.19 -3.57 21.97
N SER A 7 -11.30 -4.32 22.00
CA SER A 7 -11.65 -5.27 20.94
C SER A 7 -11.89 -4.58 19.60
N ASN A 8 -12.57 -3.43 19.61
CA ASN A 8 -12.81 -2.64 18.39
C ASN A 8 -11.50 -2.05 17.83
N LEU A 9 -10.60 -1.58 18.70
CA LEU A 9 -9.30 -1.06 18.28
C LEU A 9 -8.44 -2.17 17.65
N LEU A 10 -8.46 -3.37 18.23
CA LEU A 10 -7.74 -4.52 17.70
C LEU A 10 -8.32 -4.96 16.34
N ALA A 11 -9.65 -4.99 16.20
CA ALA A 11 -10.28 -5.24 14.91
C ALA A 11 -9.87 -4.21 13.85
N ALA A 12 -9.90 -2.91 14.18
CA ALA A 12 -9.48 -1.85 13.26
C ALA A 12 -8.01 -1.98 12.83
N LEU A 13 -7.11 -2.32 13.76
CA LEU A 13 -5.71 -2.59 13.46
C LEU A 13 -5.54 -3.80 12.53
N VAL A 14 -6.25 -4.90 12.81
CA VAL A 14 -6.17 -6.11 11.98
C VAL A 14 -6.69 -5.84 10.57
N PHE A 15 -7.85 -5.21 10.43
CA PHE A 15 -8.43 -4.92 9.12
C PHE A 15 -7.63 -3.87 8.32
N SER A 16 -7.07 -2.85 8.98
CA SER A 16 -6.20 -1.88 8.30
C SER A 16 -4.89 -2.51 7.83
N LEU A 17 -4.26 -3.37 8.63
CA LEU A 17 -3.06 -4.12 8.23
C LEU A 17 -3.37 -5.10 7.09
N LEU A 18 -4.52 -5.78 7.15
CA LEU A 18 -4.95 -6.67 6.08
C LEU A 18 -5.15 -5.89 4.77
N GLY A 19 -5.85 -4.75 4.81
CA GLY A 19 -6.00 -3.88 3.64
C GLY A 19 -4.67 -3.39 3.08
N LEU A 20 -3.75 -2.95 3.95
CA LEU A 20 -2.40 -2.54 3.54
C LEU A 20 -1.61 -3.69 2.91
N SER A 21 -1.69 -4.89 3.48
CA SER A 21 -1.00 -6.06 2.94
C SER A 21 -1.50 -6.44 1.55
N VAL A 22 -2.82 -6.40 1.33
CA VAL A 22 -3.43 -6.65 0.02
C VAL A 22 -3.04 -5.57 -0.98
N PHE A 23 -3.02 -4.30 -0.56
CA PHE A 23 -2.56 -3.19 -1.38
C PHE A 23 -1.12 -3.38 -1.83
N LEU A 24 -0.21 -3.67 -0.89
CA LEU A 24 1.21 -3.91 -1.20
C LEU A 24 1.41 -5.14 -2.09
N ALA A 25 0.70 -6.23 -1.83
CA ALA A 25 0.74 -7.42 -2.67
C ALA A 25 0.29 -7.11 -4.11
N THR A 26 -0.81 -6.37 -4.25
CA THR A 26 -1.32 -5.94 -5.56
C THR A 26 -0.32 -5.01 -6.26
N PHE A 27 0.28 -4.06 -5.53
CA PHE A 27 1.30 -3.17 -6.07
C PHE A 27 2.50 -3.95 -6.60
N VAL A 28 3.01 -4.93 -5.85
CA VAL A 28 4.12 -5.80 -6.28
C VAL A 28 3.74 -6.65 -7.50
N ILE A 29 2.50 -7.16 -7.56
CA ILE A 29 2.02 -7.90 -8.73
C ILE A 29 1.98 -7.00 -9.96
N VAL A 30 1.42 -5.79 -9.83
CA VAL A 30 1.33 -4.82 -10.92
C VAL A 30 2.74 -4.41 -11.39
N ASP A 31 3.64 -4.07 -10.46
CA ASP A 31 5.05 -3.72 -10.76
C ASP A 31 5.81 -4.85 -11.47
N ARG A 32 5.49 -6.11 -11.16
CA ARG A 32 6.04 -7.28 -11.87
C ARG A 32 5.44 -7.46 -13.27
N LEU A 33 4.17 -7.10 -13.47
CA LEU A 33 3.47 -7.23 -14.75
C LEU A 33 3.81 -6.09 -15.71
N THR A 34 4.00 -4.88 -15.20
CA THR A 34 4.49 -3.76 -16.01
C THR A 34 6.01 -3.86 -16.15
N PRO A 35 6.57 -3.81 -17.37
CA PRO A 35 8.02 -3.78 -17.57
C PRO A 35 8.69 -2.47 -17.06
N TYR A 36 7.88 -1.53 -16.57
CA TYR A 36 8.33 -0.33 -15.87
C TYR A 36 8.47 -0.60 -14.37
N ALA A 37 9.63 -0.26 -13.81
CA ALA A 37 9.83 -0.28 -12.37
C ALA A 37 9.14 0.94 -11.75
N LEU A 38 7.86 0.79 -11.37
CA LEU A 38 7.06 1.84 -10.73
C LEU A 38 7.73 2.35 -9.47
N TRP A 39 8.41 1.45 -8.75
CA TRP A 39 9.20 1.81 -7.57
C TRP A 39 10.30 2.83 -7.90
N LYS A 40 10.96 2.67 -9.04
CA LYS A 40 12.01 3.57 -9.53
C LYS A 40 11.41 4.90 -9.94
N GLU A 41 10.27 4.87 -10.63
CA GLU A 41 9.61 6.06 -11.15
C GLU A 41 9.00 6.94 -10.04
N ILE A 42 8.48 6.33 -8.97
CA ILE A 42 7.90 7.03 -7.80
C ILE A 42 8.99 7.57 -6.88
N ILE A 43 10.07 6.82 -6.62
CA ILE A 43 11.09 7.19 -5.62
C ILE A 43 12.28 7.93 -6.23
N ASP A 44 12.81 7.48 -7.37
CA ASP A 44 13.95 8.15 -8.01
C ASP A 44 13.44 9.32 -8.85
N ASP A 45 12.51 9.07 -9.78
CA ASP A 45 12.08 10.08 -10.76
C ASP A 45 10.96 11.00 -10.27
N HIS A 46 10.40 10.75 -9.08
CA HIS A 46 9.33 11.53 -8.45
C HIS A 46 8.14 11.83 -9.37
N ASN A 47 7.84 10.93 -10.32
CA ASN A 47 6.83 11.13 -11.34
C ASN A 47 6.94 12.52 -12.01
N THR A 48 8.17 12.97 -12.30
CA THR A 48 8.38 14.16 -13.12
C THR A 48 7.90 13.79 -14.52
N ALA A 49 6.64 14.08 -14.83
CA ALA A 49 6.09 13.83 -16.16
C ALA A 49 7.07 14.42 -17.18
N LEU A 50 7.58 13.58 -18.08
CA LEU A 50 8.34 14.03 -19.25
C LEU A 50 7.41 14.90 -20.10
N ALA A 51 7.32 16.17 -19.74
CA ALA A 51 6.76 17.25 -20.52
C ALA A 51 7.82 18.35 -20.57
N ILE A 52 8.90 18.05 -21.30
CA ILE A 52 9.69 19.05 -22.01
C ILE A 52 9.42 18.88 -23.50
#